data_AF-A0A948UEX8-F1
#
_entry.id   AF-A0A948UEX8-F1
#
_cell.length_a   1.000
_cell.length_b   1.000
_cell.length_c   1.000
_cell.angle_alpha   90.00
_cell.angle_beta   90.00
_cell.angle_gamma   90.00
#
_symmetry.space_group_name_H-M   'P 1'
#
loop_
_entity.id
_entity.type
_entity.pdbx_description
1 polymer ?
#
loop_
_entity_poly.entity_id
_entity_poly.type
_entity_poly.pdbx_seq_one_letter_code
_entity_poly.pdbx_strand_id
1 'polypeptide(L)' 'MDKIIISKIEYLRLKQQSAAYKRLASSFYESIPKDSIETVVDDFRKTDIYSEEFLEDLESGLKRSSYAKKLCK' A
#
# COMPACT_ATOMS: atom_id res chain seq x y z
N MET A 1 25.78 13.60 5.99
CA MET A 1 25.74 12.13 5.86
C MET A 1 26.76 11.61 6.84
N ASP A 2 26.28 11.19 8.01
CA ASP A 2 27.18 10.87 9.12
C ASP A 2 27.72 9.45 8.96
N LYS A 3 29.04 9.31 9.12
CA LYS A 3 29.71 8.02 8.99
C LYS A 3 29.55 7.24 10.28
N ILE A 4 28.62 6.30 10.28
CA ILE A 4 28.38 5.41 11.43
C ILE A 4 29.33 4.21 11.32
N ILE A 5 30.12 3.98 12.37
CA ILE A 5 31.02 2.82 12.47
C ILE A 5 30.44 1.89 13.53
N ILE A 6 30.14 0.65 13.14
CA ILE A 6 29.60 -0.38 14.03
C ILE A 6 30.44 -1.65 13.97
N SER A 7 30.35 -2.47 15.00
CA SER A 7 31.01 -3.78 15.02
C SER A 7 30.37 -4.72 13.99
N LYS A 8 31.14 -5.70 13.50
CA LYS A 8 30.65 -6.72 12.56
C LYS A 8 29.47 -7.51 13.15
N ILE A 9 29.49 -7.77 14.46
CA ILE A 9 28.43 -8.50 15.16
C ILE A 9 27.13 -7.68 15.13
N GLU A 10 27.21 -6.39 15.45
CA GLU A 10 26.05 -5.51 15.44
C GLU A 10 25.48 -5.34 14.03
N TYR A 11 26.34 -5.23 13.02
CA TYR A 11 25.92 -5.20 11.62
C TYR A 11 25.13 -6.47 11.23
N LEU A 12 25.62 -7.66 11.60
CA LEU A 12 24.94 -8.92 11.28
C LEU A 12 23.57 -9.02 11.97
N ARG A 13 23.47 -8.56 13.22
CA ARG A 13 22.20 -8.50 13.96
C ARG A 13 21.19 -7.57 13.27
N LEU A 14 21.61 -6.34 12.95
CA LEU A 14 20.77 -5.37 12.25
C LEU A 14 20.35 -5.86 10.86
N LYS A 15 21.25 -6.53 10.15
CA LYS A 15 20.96 -7.13 8.84
C LYS A 15 19.85 -8.18 8.95
N GLN A 16 19.92 -9.08 9.93
CA GLN A 16 18.88 -10.08 10.17
C GLN A 16 17.53 -9.44 10.55
N GLN A 17 17.54 -8.45 11.44
CA GLN A 17 16.33 -7.70 11.80
C GLN A 17 15.71 -7.03 10.58
N SER A 18 16.52 -6.37 9.75
CA SER A 18 16.03 -5.71 8.53
C SER A 18 15.38 -6.70 7.55
N ALA A 19 15.91 -7.92 7.44
CA ALA A 19 15.35 -8.96 6.59
C ALA A 19 14.00 -9.46 7.12
N ALA A 20 13.88 -9.64 8.44
CA ALA A 20 12.63 -9.99 9.10
C ALA A 20 11.57 -8.90 8.90
N TYR A 21 11.93 -7.62 9.10
CA TYR A 21 11.02 -6.50 8.86
C TYR A 21 10.56 -6.42 7.41
N LYS A 22 11.47 -6.60 6.43
CA LYS A 22 11.09 -6.62 5.01
C LYS A 22 10.10 -7.73 4.69
N ARG A 23 10.30 -8.92 5.27
CA ARG A 23 9.41 -10.08 5.08
C ARG A 23 8.04 -9.89 5.72
N LEU A 24 7.98 -9.23 6.88
CA LEU A 24 6.72 -8.87 7.52
C LEU A 24 6.00 -7.76 6.74
N ALA A 25 6.72 -6.69 6.37
CA ALA A 25 6.16 -5.60 5.58
C ALA A 25 5.53 -6.11 4.28
N SER A 26 6.20 -7.01 3.54
CA SER A 26 5.60 -7.60 2.33
C SER A 26 4.29 -8.33 2.62
N SER A 27 4.18 -9.06 3.75
CA SER A 27 2.95 -9.75 4.13
C SER A 27 1.84 -8.80 4.59
N PHE A 28 2.17 -7.71 5.29
CA PHE A 28 1.21 -6.71 5.74
C PHE A 28 0.68 -5.84 4.58
N TYR A 29 1.53 -5.54 3.59
CA TYR A 29 1.10 -4.89 2.35
C TYR A 29 0.53 -5.87 1.33
N GLU A 30 0.47 -7.17 1.61
CA GLU A 30 -0.29 -8.14 0.80
C GLU A 30 -1.71 -8.35 1.36
N SER A 31 -1.94 -8.07 2.65
CA SER A 31 -3.27 -8.09 3.28
C SER A 31 -4.08 -6.82 3.00
N ILE A 32 -3.92 -6.22 1.82
CA ILE A 32 -4.60 -4.98 1.43
C ILE A 32 -6.11 -5.23 1.47
N PRO A 33 -6.92 -4.33 2.06
CA PRO A 33 -8.37 -4.44 2.02
C PRO A 33 -8.83 -4.68 0.59
N LYS A 34 -9.55 -5.79 0.42
CA LYS A 34 -10.13 -6.28 -0.84
C LYS A 34 -11.41 -5.51 -1.19
N ASP A 35 -11.53 -4.26 -0.79
CA ASP A 35 -12.71 -3.50 -1.16
C ASP A 35 -12.65 -3.31 -2.67
N SER A 36 -13.74 -3.71 -3.34
CA SER A 36 -13.84 -3.55 -4.78
C SER A 36 -13.80 -2.06 -5.10
N ILE A 37 -13.45 -1.71 -6.34
CA ILE A 37 -13.41 -0.30 -6.76
C ILE A 37 -14.79 0.34 -6.50
N GLU A 38 -15.86 -0.41 -6.76
CA GLU A 38 -17.24 -0.02 -6.52
C GLU A 38 -17.51 0.24 -5.04
N THR A 39 -17.00 -0.61 -4.14
CA THR A 39 -17.17 -0.44 -2.68
C THR A 39 -16.51 0.85 -2.20
N VAL A 40 -15.31 1.15 -2.71
CA VAL A 40 -14.59 2.38 -2.39
C VAL A 40 -15.35 3.61 -2.91
N VAL A 41 -15.81 3.58 -4.16
CA VAL A 41 -16.56 4.70 -4.74
C VAL A 41 -17.89 4.91 -4.01
N ASP A 42 -18.57 3.84 -3.60
CA ASP A 42 -19.82 3.90 -2.84
C ASP A 42 -19.62 4.51 -1.45
N ASP A 43 -18.51 4.21 -0.77
CA ASP A 43 -18.22 4.80 0.53
C ASP A 43 -17.97 6.31 0.42
N PHE A 44 -17.32 6.77 -0.64
CA PHE A 44 -17.18 8.20 -0.93
C PHE A 44 -18.52 8.83 -1.31
N ARG A 45 -19.34 8.16 -2.11
CA ARG A 45 -20.69 8.62 -2.48
C ARG A 45 -21.59 8.83 -1.26
N LYS A 46 -21.52 7.93 -0.27
CA LYS A 46 -22.29 8.03 0.99
C LYS A 46 -21.94 9.25 1.84
N THR A 47 -20.78 9.87 1.64
CA THR A 47 -20.39 11.06 2.40
C THR A 47 -21.09 12.33 1.93
N ASP A 48 -21.69 12.34 0.73
CA ASP A 48 -22.45 13.47 0.15
C ASP A 48 -21.69 14.82 0.10
N ILE A 49 -20.36 14.79 0.21
CA ILE A 49 -19.49 15.98 0.14
C ILE A 49 -18.69 16.07 -1.16
N TYR A 50 -18.75 15.03 -2.00
CA TYR A 50 -18.01 14.95 -3.25
C TYR A 50 -18.94 15.07 -4.46
N SER A 51 -18.48 15.77 -5.50
CA SER A 51 -19.23 15.87 -6.76
C SER A 51 -19.23 14.56 -7.53
N GLU A 52 -20.24 14.34 -8.36
CA GLU A 52 -20.29 13.18 -9.26
C GLU A 52 -19.07 13.14 -10.20
N GLU A 53 -18.61 14.28 -10.71
CA GLU A 53 -17.38 14.37 -11.52
C GLU A 53 -16.15 13.83 -10.78
N PHE A 54 -16.02 14.13 -9.48
CA PHE A 54 -14.93 13.61 -8.66
C PHE A 54 -15.04 12.09 -8.48
N LEU A 55 -16.25 11.57 -8.29
CA LEU A 55 -16.49 10.13 -8.13
C LEU A 55 -16.16 9.36 -9.42
N GLU A 56 -16.51 9.92 -10.58
CA GLU A 56 -16.16 9.35 -11.89
C GLU A 56 -14.64 9.32 -12.12
N ASP A 57 -13.95 10.43 -11.82
CA ASP A 57 -12.49 10.51 -11.92
C ASP A 57 -11.79 9.56 -10.94
N LEU A 58 -12.33 9.42 -9.73
CA LEU A 58 -11.85 8.47 -8.72
C LEU A 58 -11.98 7.03 -9.23
N GLU A 59 -13.15 6.64 -9.74
CA GLU A 59 -13.40 5.31 -10.27
C GLU A 59 -12.47 4.99 -11.46
N SER A 60 -12.35 5.93 -12.41
CA SER A 60 -11.48 5.80 -13.58
C SER A 60 -10.00 5.69 -13.20
N GLY A 61 -9.55 6.53 -12.25
CA GLY A 61 -8.19 6.50 -11.72
C GLY A 61 -7.86 5.18 -11.02
N LEU A 62 -8.79 4.67 -10.20
CA LEU A 62 -8.65 3.38 -9.52
C LEU A 62 -8.58 2.22 -10.51
N LYS A 63 -9.44 2.19 -11.53
CA LYS A 63 -9.43 1.18 -12.60
C LYS A 63 -8.12 1.17 -13.39
N ARG A 64 -7.50 2.33 -13.58
CA ARG A 64 -6.25 2.49 -14.34
C ARG A 64 -5.00 2.28 -13.49
N SER A 65 -5.13 2.27 -12.16
CA SER A 65 -4.00 2.08 -11.26
C SER A 65 -3.36 0.70 -11.41
N SER A 66 -2.06 0.60 -11.13
CA SER A 66 -1.33 -0.68 -11.10
C SER A 66 -1.88 -1.68 -10.08
N TYR A 67 -2.73 -1.21 -9.17
CA TYR A 67 -3.38 -2.02 -8.14
C TYR A 67 -4.53 -2.87 -8.70
N ALA A 68 -5.38 -2.31 -9.57
CA ALA A 68 -6.45 -3.05 -10.26
C ALA A 68 -5.90 -4.23 -11.09
N LYS A 69 -4.72 -4.05 -11.71
CA LYS A 69 -4.01 -5.13 -12.45
C LYS A 69 -3.53 -6.29 -11.58
N LYS A 70 -3.38 -6.10 -10.26
CA LYS A 70 -2.90 -7.13 -9.33
C LYS A 70 -4.04 -8.01 -8.79
N LEU A 71 -5.28 -7.52 -8.82
CA LEU A 71 -6.49 -8.23 -8.38
C LEU A 71 -7.07 -9.19 -9.44
N CYS A 72 -6.70 -9.05 -10.72
CA CYS A 72 -7.15 -9.90 -11.83
C CYS A 72 -6.13 -11.01 -12.23
N LYS A 73 -5.30 -11.50 -11.30
CA LYS A 73 -4.37 -12.61 -11.56
C LYS A 73 -4.60 -13.79 -10.63
#